data_AF-A0A943FD09-F1
#
_entry.id   AF-A0A943FD09-F1
#
_cell.length_a   1.000
_cell.length_b   1.000
_cell.length_c   1.000
_cell.angle_alpha   90.00
_cell.angle_beta   90.00
_cell.angle_gamma   90.00
#
_symmetry.space_group_name_H-M   'P 1'
#
loop_
_entity.id
_entity.type
_entity.pdbx_description
1 polymer ?
#
loop_
_entity_poly.entity_id
_entity_poly.type
_entity_poly.pdbx_seq_one_letter_code
_entity_poly.pdbx_strand_id
1 'polypeptide(L)'
;MRGGLYTQFGIFVGERWSGYYGIIYIVTKMTLAMYSLSFAQYFIALVPGAPEKAVALGVATFFIGLAFFGVDLAAKVQNLLVIALIAALVVFAVFGFPYVDLGNYFSNADGMFLSDGIGGFLTAVAYLGFATGGATVILDSSAECKNPTKDIPFVIVVSTCGVALLYGLVATVASGVLPVPEVANQPLTLVANIVLPGPVYIFFIVCGAMFALATTLNSQMLSAPKPLMQICEDGWLPKSFAQFSRYKTH
;
A
#
# COMPACT_ATOMS: atom_id res chain seq x y z
N MET A 1 26.37 5.62 -5.79
CA MET A 1 25.41 4.51 -5.96
C MET A 1 24.02 5.10 -5.87
N ARG A 2 23.22 5.01 -6.93
CA ARG A 2 21.79 5.37 -6.85
C ARG A 2 21.17 4.25 -6.01
N GLY A 3 20.71 4.55 -4.80
CA GLY A 3 20.20 3.51 -3.89
C GLY A 3 18.92 2.85 -4.43
N GLY A 4 18.53 1.73 -3.82
CA GLY A 4 17.32 0.98 -4.17
C GLY A 4 17.48 -0.52 -3.99
N LEU A 5 16.36 -1.25 -3.93
CA LEU A 5 16.31 -2.70 -3.76
C LEU A 5 17.10 -3.44 -4.84
N TYR A 6 17.03 -2.96 -6.08
CA TYR A 6 17.78 -3.52 -7.21
C TYR A 6 19.30 -3.40 -7.01
N THR A 7 19.79 -2.24 -6.57
CA THR A 7 21.22 -2.01 -6.30
C THR A 7 21.72 -2.86 -5.14
N GLN A 8 20.93 -2.96 -4.08
CA GLN A 8 21.25 -3.79 -2.91
C GLN A 8 21.28 -5.26 -3.28
N PHE A 9 20.31 -5.74 -4.08
CA PHE A 9 20.29 -7.11 -4.59
C PHE A 9 21.50 -7.41 -5.49
N GLY A 10 21.90 -6.46 -6.34
CA GLY A 10 23.11 -6.56 -7.17
C GLY A 10 24.40 -6.69 -6.35
N ILE A 11 24.51 -5.98 -5.22
CA ILE A 11 25.68 -6.06 -4.31
C ILE A 11 25.81 -7.45 -3.68
N PHE A 12 24.70 -8.11 -3.34
CA PHE A 12 24.73 -9.42 -2.66
C PHE A 12 24.72 -10.63 -3.61
N VAL A 13 24.10 -10.52 -4.78
CA VAL A 13 23.83 -11.68 -5.67
C VAL A 13 24.60 -11.62 -6.99
N GLY A 14 25.15 -10.46 -7.36
CA GLY A 14 25.94 -10.25 -8.56
C GLY A 14 25.14 -9.82 -9.80
N GLU A 15 25.81 -9.14 -10.74
CA GLU A 15 25.22 -8.45 -11.91
C GLU A 15 24.38 -9.34 -12.85
N ARG A 16 24.60 -10.66 -12.84
CA ARG A 16 23.81 -11.60 -13.67
C ARG A 16 22.41 -11.86 -13.12
N TRP A 17 22.26 -11.85 -11.80
CA TRP A 17 20.98 -12.13 -11.13
C TRP A 17 20.15 -10.87 -10.91
N SER A 18 20.79 -9.70 -10.85
CA SER A 18 20.08 -8.41 -10.82
C SER A 18 19.25 -8.21 -12.10
N GLY A 19 19.76 -8.58 -13.28
CA GLY A 19 19.01 -8.52 -14.53
C GLY A 19 17.70 -9.31 -14.54
N TYR A 20 17.71 -10.53 -13.98
CA TYR A 20 16.49 -11.35 -13.81
C TYR A 20 15.48 -10.70 -12.86
N TYR A 21 15.95 -10.11 -11.76
CA TYR A 21 15.11 -9.33 -10.86
C TYR A 21 14.49 -8.12 -11.57
N GLY A 22 15.21 -7.49 -12.50
CA GLY A 22 14.70 -6.41 -13.34
C GLY A 22 13.55 -6.81 -14.28
N ILE A 23 13.61 -8.01 -14.86
CA ILE A 23 12.51 -8.54 -15.70
C ILE A 23 11.27 -8.82 -14.82
N ILE A 24 11.47 -9.43 -13.66
CA ILE A 24 10.40 -9.66 -12.68
C ILE A 24 9.78 -8.32 -12.23
N TYR A 25 10.61 -7.30 -12.04
CA TYR A 25 10.16 -5.96 -11.67
C TYR A 25 9.19 -5.35 -12.69
N ILE A 26 9.48 -5.48 -14.00
CA ILE A 26 8.59 -5.00 -15.07
C ILE A 26 7.25 -5.73 -15.02
N VAL A 27 7.25 -7.05 -14.86
CA VAL A 27 6.01 -7.85 -14.74
C VAL A 27 5.21 -7.39 -13.52
N THR A 28 5.89 -7.11 -12.41
CA THR A 28 5.25 -6.66 -11.16
C THR A 28 4.56 -5.29 -11.34
N LYS A 29 4.97 -4.47 -12.31
CA LYS A 29 4.29 -3.18 -12.60
C LYS A 29 2.93 -3.33 -13.26
N MET A 30 2.53 -4.52 -13.72
CA MET A 30 1.13 -4.77 -14.12
C MET A 30 0.14 -4.58 -12.97
N THR A 31 0.60 -4.66 -11.71
CA THR A 31 -0.21 -4.35 -10.53
C THR A 31 -0.73 -2.91 -10.49
N LEU A 32 -0.08 -1.96 -11.18
CA LEU A 32 -0.55 -0.57 -11.29
C LEU A 32 -1.95 -0.48 -11.93
N ALA A 33 -2.20 -1.31 -12.94
CA ALA A 33 -3.51 -1.38 -13.58
C ALA A 33 -4.55 -1.96 -12.63
N MET A 34 -4.17 -2.96 -11.81
CA MET A 34 -5.06 -3.54 -10.80
C MET A 34 -5.47 -2.50 -9.75
N TYR A 35 -4.53 -1.71 -9.23
CA TYR A 35 -4.86 -0.64 -8.26
C TYR A 35 -5.79 0.42 -8.84
N SER A 36 -5.59 0.78 -10.12
CA SER A 36 -6.46 1.75 -10.83
C SER A 36 -7.88 1.21 -11.03
N LEU A 37 -8.01 -0.08 -11.36
CA LEU A 37 -9.30 -0.75 -11.49
C LEU A 37 -10.01 -0.86 -10.14
N SER A 38 -9.31 -1.31 -9.09
CA SER A 38 -9.87 -1.37 -7.74
C SER A 38 -10.35 0.01 -7.27
N PHE A 39 -9.61 1.08 -7.58
CA PHE A 39 -10.05 2.44 -7.27
C PHE A 39 -11.36 2.79 -7.98
N ALA A 40 -11.46 2.46 -9.27
CA ALA A 40 -12.67 2.68 -10.05
C ALA A 40 -13.88 1.89 -9.53
N GLN A 41 -13.67 0.66 -9.05
CA GLN A 41 -14.72 -0.16 -8.45
C GLN A 41 -15.30 0.49 -7.19
N TYR A 42 -14.46 1.00 -6.29
CA TYR A 42 -14.92 1.75 -5.12
C TYR A 42 -15.58 3.07 -5.50
N PHE A 43 -15.13 3.75 -6.55
CA PHE A 43 -15.76 4.97 -7.05
C PHE A 43 -17.17 4.72 -7.61
N ILE A 44 -17.36 3.65 -8.39
CA ILE A 44 -18.66 3.29 -8.97
C ILE A 44 -19.66 2.85 -7.89
N ALA A 45 -19.17 2.21 -6.82
CA ALA A 45 -20.00 1.88 -5.66
C ALA A 45 -20.63 3.14 -5.02
N LEU A 46 -19.98 4.31 -5.15
CA LEU A 46 -20.49 5.60 -4.67
C LEU A 46 -21.27 6.37 -5.74
N VAL A 47 -20.88 6.25 -7.02
CA VAL A 47 -21.51 6.93 -8.16
C VAL A 47 -21.91 5.90 -9.22
N PRO A 48 -23.11 5.28 -9.08
CA PRO A 48 -23.60 4.30 -10.03
C PRO A 48 -23.77 4.91 -11.43
N GLY A 49 -23.24 4.26 -12.46
CA GLY A 49 -23.36 4.69 -13.86
C GLY A 49 -22.11 5.32 -14.48
N ALA A 50 -21.04 5.52 -13.70
CA ALA A 50 -19.75 5.94 -14.25
C ALA A 50 -19.06 4.79 -15.01
N PRO A 51 -18.42 5.05 -16.17
CA PRO A 51 -17.68 4.01 -16.91
C PRO A 51 -16.38 3.62 -16.18
N GLU A 52 -16.32 2.39 -15.66
CA GLU A 52 -15.19 1.85 -14.86
C GLU A 52 -13.83 2.08 -15.51
N LYS A 53 -13.72 1.73 -16.80
CA LYS A 53 -12.47 1.86 -17.55
C LYS A 53 -12.04 3.32 -17.69
N ALA A 54 -12.98 4.26 -17.83
CA ALA A 54 -12.65 5.67 -17.96
C ALA A 54 -12.16 6.26 -16.63
N VAL A 55 -12.77 5.85 -15.51
CA VAL A 55 -12.33 6.26 -14.16
C VAL A 55 -10.94 5.69 -13.87
N ALA A 56 -10.71 4.41 -14.17
CA ALA A 56 -9.42 3.76 -14.01
C ALA A 56 -8.32 4.43 -14.86
N LEU A 57 -8.62 4.76 -16.13
CA LEU A 57 -7.68 5.49 -17.00
C LEU A 57 -7.44 6.92 -16.52
N GLY A 58 -8.47 7.59 -16.03
CA GLY A 58 -8.39 8.95 -15.49
C GLY A 58 -7.49 9.03 -14.27
N VAL A 59 -7.68 8.13 -13.29
CA VAL A 59 -6.85 8.11 -12.08
C VAL A 59 -5.40 7.73 -12.40
N ALA A 60 -5.18 6.77 -13.30
CA ALA A 60 -3.83 6.39 -13.73
C ALA A 60 -3.13 7.56 -14.42
N THR A 61 -3.81 8.25 -15.35
CA THR A 61 -3.26 9.38 -16.09
C THR A 61 -2.97 10.57 -15.17
N PHE A 62 -3.82 10.80 -14.17
CA PHE A 62 -3.60 11.83 -13.15
C PHE A 62 -2.31 11.58 -12.37
N PHE A 63 -2.10 10.36 -11.84
CA PHE A 63 -0.87 10.04 -11.10
C PHE A 63 0.38 9.97 -11.99
N ILE A 64 0.25 9.55 -13.24
CA ILE A 64 1.33 9.66 -14.24
C ILE A 64 1.69 11.13 -14.43
N GLY A 65 0.70 12.01 -14.59
CA GLY A 65 0.89 13.45 -14.70
C GLY A 65 1.61 14.03 -13.48
N LEU A 66 1.16 13.66 -12.27
CA LEU A 66 1.83 14.06 -11.02
C LEU A 66 3.30 13.64 -10.97
N ALA A 67 3.61 12.42 -11.40
CA ALA A 67 4.98 11.94 -11.49
C ALA A 67 5.83 12.77 -12.47
N PHE A 68 5.23 13.34 -13.53
CA PHE A 68 5.92 14.25 -14.45
C PHE A 68 6.12 15.67 -13.90
N PHE A 69 5.19 16.20 -13.10
CA PHE A 69 5.24 17.58 -12.59
C PHE A 69 6.17 17.78 -11.38
N GLY A 70 6.68 16.69 -10.80
CA GLY A 70 7.78 16.74 -9.83
C GLY A 70 7.51 16.00 -8.52
N VAL A 71 8.59 15.46 -7.95
CA VAL A 71 8.58 14.64 -6.74
C VAL A 71 8.02 15.40 -5.53
N ASP A 72 8.30 16.70 -5.40
CA ASP A 72 7.81 17.52 -4.28
C ASP A 72 6.28 17.63 -4.23
N LEU A 73 5.64 17.76 -5.40
CA LEU A 73 4.19 17.87 -5.49
C LEU A 73 3.53 16.50 -5.23
N ALA A 74 4.08 15.44 -5.81
CA ALA A 74 3.64 14.08 -5.56
C ALA A 74 3.80 13.67 -4.09
N ALA A 75 4.86 14.12 -3.40
CA ALA A 75 5.06 13.89 -1.96
C ALA A 75 4.04 14.65 -1.10
N LYS A 76 3.68 15.88 -1.45
CA LYS A 76 2.61 16.63 -0.76
C LYS A 76 1.26 15.94 -0.90
N VAL A 77 0.92 15.50 -2.11
CA VAL A 77 -0.32 14.74 -2.38
C VAL A 77 -0.30 13.42 -1.60
N GLN A 78 0.83 12.70 -1.61
CA GLN A 78 1.00 11.46 -0.82
C GLN A 78 0.71 11.69 0.66
N ASN A 79 1.34 12.71 1.27
CA ASN A 79 1.16 13.01 2.68
C ASN A 79 -0.30 13.35 3.02
N LEU A 80 -0.98 14.14 2.19
CA LEU A 80 -2.39 14.46 2.38
C LEU A 80 -3.27 13.20 2.35
N LEU A 81 -3.06 12.33 1.37
CA LEU A 81 -3.82 11.10 1.21
C LEU A 81 -3.57 10.13 2.38
N VAL A 82 -2.33 9.99 2.84
CA VAL A 82 -1.98 9.13 3.99
C VAL A 82 -2.59 9.66 5.28
N ILE A 83 -2.58 10.97 5.52
CA ILE A 83 -3.21 11.56 6.71
C ILE A 83 -4.72 11.27 6.71
N ALA A 84 -5.39 11.45 5.56
CA ALA A 84 -6.80 11.14 5.42
C ALA A 84 -7.10 9.65 5.59
N LEU A 85 -6.23 8.77 5.10
CA LEU A 85 -6.31 7.32 5.30
C LEU A 85 -6.22 6.94 6.78
N ILE A 86 -5.19 7.45 7.48
CA ILE A 86 -5.03 7.20 8.91
C ILE A 86 -6.26 7.71 9.68
N ALA A 87 -6.76 8.90 9.35
CA ALA A 87 -7.97 9.43 9.95
C ALA A 87 -9.18 8.52 9.74
N ALA A 88 -9.38 7.99 8.52
CA ALA A 88 -10.46 7.04 8.24
C ALA A 88 -10.34 5.76 9.08
N LEU A 89 -9.14 5.20 9.20
CA LEU A 89 -8.91 3.99 9.99
C LEU A 89 -9.10 4.23 11.49
N VAL A 90 -8.70 5.40 12.00
CA VAL A 90 -8.96 5.80 13.40
C VAL A 90 -10.45 5.98 13.64
N VAL A 91 -11.18 6.64 12.72
CA VAL A 91 -12.64 6.77 12.81
C VAL A 91 -13.31 5.40 12.83
N PHE A 92 -12.90 4.48 11.96
CA PHE A 92 -13.38 3.10 11.98
C PHE A 92 -13.12 2.42 13.33
N ALA A 93 -11.92 2.56 13.88
CA ALA A 93 -11.59 1.97 15.16
C ALA A 93 -12.45 2.54 16.30
N VAL A 94 -12.63 3.86 16.36
CA VAL A 94 -13.40 4.55 17.42
C VAL A 94 -14.88 4.21 17.35
N PHE A 95 -15.48 4.23 16.16
CA PHE A 95 -16.89 3.91 15.98
C PHE A 95 -17.19 2.42 16.07
N GLY A 96 -16.23 1.56 15.73
CA GLY A 96 -16.39 0.11 15.82
C GLY A 96 -16.15 -0.45 17.22
N PHE A 97 -15.36 0.20 18.06
CA PHE A 97 -15.06 -0.27 19.43
C PHE A 97 -16.30 -0.59 20.29
N PRO A 98 -17.37 0.23 20.29
CA PRO A 98 -18.59 -0.07 21.05
C PRO A 98 -19.37 -1.31 20.56
N TYR A 99 -19.15 -1.72 19.31
CA TYR A 99 -19.79 -2.90 18.71
C TYR A 99 -18.98 -4.18 18.91
N VAL A 100 -17.77 -4.09 19.48
CA VAL A 100 -16.95 -5.25 19.80
C VAL A 100 -17.55 -5.97 21.00
N ASP A 101 -17.94 -7.23 20.81
CA ASP A 101 -18.36 -8.09 21.92
C ASP A 101 -17.13 -8.54 22.74
N LEU A 102 -16.60 -7.63 23.56
CA LEU A 102 -15.42 -7.86 24.41
C LEU A 102 -15.59 -9.04 25.38
N GLY A 103 -16.83 -9.42 25.70
CA GLY A 103 -17.15 -10.53 26.60
C GLY A 103 -16.85 -11.89 25.97
N ASN A 104 -17.14 -12.05 24.68
CA ASN A 104 -16.83 -13.26 23.92
C ASN A 104 -15.50 -13.17 23.16
N TYR A 105 -15.01 -11.96 22.85
CA TYR A 105 -13.81 -11.73 22.05
C TYR A 105 -12.54 -12.39 22.61
N PHE A 106 -12.33 -12.29 23.92
CA PHE A 106 -11.19 -12.93 24.61
C PHE A 106 -11.54 -14.29 25.21
N SER A 107 -12.81 -14.70 25.12
CA SER A 107 -13.22 -16.03 25.51
C SER A 107 -12.81 -16.97 24.39
N ASN A 108 -11.77 -17.77 24.61
CA ASN A 108 -11.32 -18.79 23.66
C ASN A 108 -12.32 -19.97 23.54
N ALA A 109 -13.59 -19.75 23.89
CA ALA A 109 -14.67 -20.73 23.91
C ALA A 109 -14.94 -21.32 22.51
N ASP A 110 -14.66 -20.55 21.45
CA ASP A 110 -14.88 -20.96 20.06
C ASP A 110 -13.60 -21.50 19.39
N GLY A 111 -12.43 -21.43 20.04
CA GLY A 111 -11.14 -21.85 19.49
C GLY A 111 -10.59 -20.98 18.33
N MET A 112 -11.27 -19.88 18.01
CA MET A 112 -11.01 -19.05 16.80
C MET A 112 -9.90 -18.00 16.97
N PHE A 113 -9.31 -17.85 18.16
CA PHE A 113 -8.15 -16.96 18.35
C PHE A 113 -6.88 -17.55 17.73
N LEU A 114 -6.80 -18.89 17.67
CA LEU A 114 -5.76 -19.69 17.04
C LEU A 114 -6.40 -20.73 16.12
N SER A 115 -7.26 -20.25 15.21
CA SER A 115 -7.81 -21.06 14.12
C SER A 115 -6.66 -21.79 13.41
N ASP A 116 -6.77 -23.12 13.23
CA ASP A 116 -5.71 -23.97 12.65
C ASP A 116 -4.36 -24.02 13.42
N GLY A 117 -4.36 -23.65 14.69
CA GLY A 117 -3.20 -23.76 15.59
C GLY A 117 -1.97 -22.97 15.10
N ILE A 118 -0.78 -23.57 15.23
CA ILE A 118 0.48 -22.93 14.81
C ILE A 118 0.52 -22.69 13.29
N GLY A 119 -0.13 -23.58 12.51
CA GLY A 119 -0.20 -23.44 11.06
C GLY A 119 -0.93 -22.17 10.63
N GLY A 120 -2.12 -21.93 11.21
CA GLY A 120 -2.91 -20.71 10.98
C GLY A 120 -2.21 -19.44 11.45
N PHE A 121 -1.48 -19.50 12.57
CA PHE A 121 -0.67 -18.39 13.04
C PHE A 121 0.45 -18.03 12.04
N LEU A 122 1.17 -19.03 11.52
CA LEU A 122 2.24 -18.80 10.57
C LEU A 122 1.73 -18.24 9.23
N THR A 123 0.58 -18.71 8.74
CA THR A 123 -0.06 -18.11 7.56
C THR A 123 -0.53 -16.68 7.80
N ALA A 124 -1.12 -16.38 8.97
CA ALA A 124 -1.49 -15.01 9.32
C ALA A 124 -0.26 -14.07 9.38
N VAL A 125 0.85 -14.53 9.95
CA VAL A 125 2.13 -13.81 9.96
C VAL A 125 2.64 -13.59 8.54
N ALA A 126 2.52 -14.58 7.65
CA ALA A 126 2.91 -14.44 6.25
C ALA A 126 2.06 -13.39 5.50
N TYR A 127 0.74 -13.38 5.69
CA TYR A 127 -0.15 -12.35 5.14
C TYR A 127 0.18 -10.96 5.68
N LEU A 128 0.44 -10.83 6.98
CA LEU A 128 0.86 -9.57 7.59
C LEU A 128 2.22 -9.09 7.06
N GLY A 129 3.17 -10.01 6.87
CA GLY A 129 4.46 -9.73 6.24
C GLY A 129 4.30 -9.21 4.81
N PHE A 130 3.40 -9.80 4.03
CA PHE A 130 3.07 -9.29 2.70
C PHE A 130 2.43 -7.89 2.76
N ALA A 131 1.47 -7.67 3.65
CA ALA A 131 0.79 -6.39 3.83
C ALA A 131 1.73 -5.26 4.30
N THR A 132 2.80 -5.60 5.03
CA THR A 132 3.82 -4.67 5.53
C THR A 132 5.06 -4.57 4.63
N GLY A 133 5.07 -5.25 3.49
CA GLY A 133 6.18 -5.23 2.52
C GLY A 133 6.52 -3.84 1.97
N GLY A 134 5.62 -2.86 2.13
CA GLY A 134 5.82 -1.46 1.74
C GLY A 134 7.01 -0.78 2.42
N ALA A 135 7.46 -1.25 3.58
CA ALA A 135 8.66 -0.70 4.25
C ALA A 135 9.92 -0.76 3.37
N THR A 136 10.00 -1.76 2.48
CA THR A 136 11.13 -1.93 1.56
C THR A 136 11.14 -0.88 0.43
N VAL A 137 9.99 -0.29 0.10
CA VAL A 137 9.87 0.75 -0.95
C VAL A 137 10.57 2.04 -0.54
N ILE A 138 10.74 2.29 0.76
CA ILE A 138 11.50 3.43 1.29
C ILE A 138 12.96 3.38 0.83
N LEU A 139 13.52 2.18 0.63
CA LEU A 139 14.90 1.98 0.18
C LEU A 139 15.11 2.53 -1.24
N ASP A 140 14.11 2.45 -2.11
CA ASP A 140 14.14 3.01 -3.46
C ASP A 140 14.15 4.55 -3.45
N SER A 141 13.71 5.15 -2.34
CA SER A 141 13.73 6.61 -2.15
C SER A 141 14.91 7.10 -1.32
N SER A 142 15.86 6.20 -0.99
CA SER A 142 17.04 6.52 -0.17
C SER A 142 17.91 7.65 -0.72
N ALA A 143 17.98 7.81 -2.04
CA ALA A 143 18.75 8.86 -2.70
C ALA A 143 18.19 10.28 -2.50
N GLU A 144 16.91 10.39 -2.11
CA GLU A 144 16.22 11.67 -1.85
C GLU A 144 16.18 12.03 -0.36
N CYS A 145 16.56 11.09 0.51
CA CYS A 145 16.63 11.35 1.94
C CYS A 145 17.79 12.31 2.27
N LYS A 146 17.57 13.22 3.23
CA LYS A 146 18.62 14.14 3.70
C LYS A 146 19.75 13.38 4.40
N ASN A 147 19.43 12.43 5.28
CA ASN A 147 20.40 11.59 5.98
C ASN A 147 19.96 10.11 5.93
N PRO A 148 20.13 9.41 4.80
CA PRO A 148 19.62 8.04 4.62
C PRO A 148 20.11 7.04 5.68
N THR A 149 21.32 7.22 6.21
CA THR A 149 21.91 6.33 7.23
C THR A 149 21.21 6.38 8.59
N LYS A 150 20.52 7.48 8.91
CA LYS A 150 19.77 7.65 10.18
C LYS A 150 18.27 7.68 9.95
N ASP A 151 17.83 8.35 8.89
CA ASP A 151 16.42 8.56 8.59
C ASP A 151 15.73 7.25 8.18
N ILE A 152 16.37 6.43 7.33
CA ILE A 152 15.77 5.17 6.85
C ILE A 152 15.54 4.19 8.00
N PRO A 153 16.54 3.85 8.86
CA PRO A 153 16.30 2.94 9.98
C PRO A 153 15.25 3.47 10.95
N PHE A 154 15.27 4.76 11.26
CA PHE A 154 14.31 5.38 12.17
C PHE A 154 12.88 5.30 11.62
N VAL A 155 12.67 5.69 10.36
CA VAL A 155 11.36 5.67 9.72
C VAL A 155 10.84 4.24 9.61
N ILE A 156 11.69 3.25 9.25
CA ILE A 156 11.27 1.85 9.21
C ILE A 156 10.73 1.40 10.56
N VAL A 157 11.45 1.66 11.66
CA VAL A 157 11.00 1.24 13.00
C VAL A 157 9.71 1.96 13.40
N VAL A 158 9.66 3.28 13.29
CA VAL A 158 8.50 4.09 13.72
C VAL A 158 7.26 3.77 12.88
N SER A 159 7.40 3.68 11.56
CA SER A 159 6.28 3.32 10.67
C SER A 159 5.80 1.90 10.91
N THR A 160 6.72 0.93 11.10
CA THR A 160 6.35 -0.46 11.38
C THR A 160 5.59 -0.58 12.70
N CYS A 161 6.08 0.04 13.78
CA CYS A 161 5.38 0.03 15.06
C CYS A 161 4.02 0.73 14.98
N GLY A 162 3.94 1.88 14.29
CA GLY A 162 2.68 2.61 14.11
C GLY A 162 1.64 1.81 13.33
N VAL A 163 2.05 1.19 12.23
CA VAL A 163 1.17 0.32 11.42
C VAL A 163 0.77 -0.93 12.20
N ALA A 164 1.66 -1.52 12.98
CA ALA A 164 1.33 -2.68 13.83
C ALA A 164 0.24 -2.35 14.85
N LEU A 165 0.32 -1.19 15.51
CA LEU A 165 -0.72 -0.73 16.43
C LEU A 165 -2.04 -0.47 15.71
N LEU A 166 -1.98 0.23 14.58
CA LEU A 166 -3.17 0.56 13.80
C LEU A 166 -3.86 -0.70 13.26
N TYR A 167 -3.10 -1.64 12.70
CA TYR A 167 -3.61 -2.91 12.20
C TYR A 167 -4.18 -3.76 13.34
N GLY A 168 -3.53 -3.77 14.51
CA GLY A 168 -4.06 -4.41 15.71
C GLY A 168 -5.44 -3.86 16.10
N LEU A 169 -5.61 -2.53 16.12
CA LEU A 169 -6.89 -1.89 16.43
C LEU A 169 -7.97 -2.23 15.39
N VAL A 170 -7.65 -2.10 14.11
CA VAL A 170 -8.59 -2.37 13.01
C VAL A 170 -8.96 -3.85 12.97
N ALA A 171 -7.99 -4.75 13.14
CA ALA A 171 -8.25 -6.19 13.21
C ALA A 171 -9.16 -6.52 14.40
N THR A 172 -8.89 -5.95 15.58
CA THR A 172 -9.71 -6.16 16.77
C THR A 172 -11.16 -5.75 16.56
N VAL A 173 -11.39 -4.62 15.91
CA VAL A 173 -12.74 -4.17 15.56
C VAL A 173 -13.36 -5.08 14.50
N ALA A 174 -12.61 -5.47 13.47
CA ALA A 174 -13.13 -6.30 12.40
C ALA A 174 -13.59 -7.69 12.87
N SER A 175 -12.76 -8.41 13.63
CA SER A 175 -13.11 -9.72 14.19
C SER A 175 -14.04 -9.64 15.40
N GLY A 176 -14.18 -8.45 16.02
CA GLY A 176 -15.02 -8.25 17.19
C GLY A 176 -16.47 -7.92 16.88
N VAL A 177 -16.75 -7.41 15.68
CA VAL A 177 -18.10 -7.01 15.23
C VAL A 177 -18.81 -8.15 14.51
N LEU A 178 -18.08 -8.96 13.75
CA LEU A 178 -18.63 -10.07 12.97
C LEU A 178 -17.81 -11.35 13.18
N PRO A 179 -18.44 -12.54 13.02
CA PRO A 179 -17.72 -13.82 13.10
C PRO A 179 -16.52 -13.87 12.15
N VAL A 180 -15.39 -14.38 12.63
CA VAL A 180 -14.14 -14.51 11.84
C VAL A 180 -14.34 -15.13 10.44
N PRO A 181 -15.18 -16.18 10.25
CA PRO A 181 -15.43 -16.75 8.92
C PRO A 181 -16.08 -15.79 7.93
N GLU A 182 -16.86 -14.82 8.40
CA GLU A 182 -17.55 -13.84 7.56
C GLU A 182 -16.66 -12.64 7.21
N VAL A 183 -15.68 -12.31 8.06
CA VAL A 183 -14.73 -11.21 7.81
C VAL A 183 -13.45 -11.67 7.14
N ALA A 184 -13.11 -12.96 7.23
CA ALA A 184 -11.93 -13.52 6.59
C ALA A 184 -11.98 -13.33 5.08
N ASN A 185 -10.93 -12.73 4.52
CA ASN A 185 -10.80 -12.41 3.09
C ASN A 185 -11.88 -11.46 2.53
N GLN A 186 -12.67 -10.81 3.38
CA GLN A 186 -13.63 -9.79 2.96
C GLN A 186 -13.03 -8.39 3.10
N PRO A 187 -13.49 -7.42 2.29
CA PRO A 187 -13.06 -6.04 2.44
C PRO A 187 -13.59 -5.45 3.76
N LEU A 188 -12.79 -4.58 4.38
CA LEU A 188 -13.16 -3.84 5.60
C LEU A 188 -14.45 -3.02 5.44
N THR A 189 -14.85 -2.72 4.21
CA THR A 189 -16.12 -2.05 3.91
C THR A 189 -17.33 -2.82 4.40
N LEU A 190 -17.26 -4.16 4.50
CA LEU A 190 -18.36 -4.99 5.02
C LEU A 190 -18.63 -4.67 6.49
N VAL A 191 -17.59 -4.73 7.33
CA VAL A 191 -17.70 -4.37 8.75
C VAL A 191 -18.05 -2.89 8.90
N ALA A 192 -17.43 -2.03 8.08
CA ALA A 192 -17.67 -0.59 8.12
C ALA A 192 -19.14 -0.22 7.84
N ASN A 193 -19.84 -0.98 7.00
CA ASN A 193 -21.25 -0.74 6.71
C ASN A 193 -22.15 -0.96 7.93
N ILE A 194 -21.73 -1.83 8.86
CA ILE A 194 -22.47 -2.16 10.08
C ILE A 194 -22.16 -1.16 11.19
N VAL A 195 -20.88 -0.78 11.36
CA VAL A 195 -20.45 0.05 12.49
C VAL A 195 -20.49 1.55 12.22
N LEU A 196 -20.46 2.00 10.95
CA LEU A 196 -20.40 3.42 10.61
C LEU A 196 -21.75 3.96 10.16
N PRO A 197 -22.17 5.15 10.65
CA PRO A 197 -23.33 5.85 10.12
C PRO A 197 -23.09 6.31 8.67
N GLY A 198 -24.13 6.36 7.85
CA GLY A 198 -24.05 6.55 6.39
C GLY A 198 -23.04 7.58 5.87
N PRO A 199 -23.01 8.83 6.38
CA PRO A 199 -22.02 9.83 5.94
C PRO A 199 -20.57 9.46 6.31
N VAL A 200 -20.36 8.86 7.48
CA VAL A 200 -19.05 8.43 7.96
C VAL A 200 -18.59 7.17 7.23
N TYR A 201 -19.52 6.30 6.85
CA TYR A 201 -19.25 5.15 5.98
C TYR A 201 -18.73 5.59 4.60
N ILE A 202 -19.36 6.60 3.98
CA ILE A 202 -18.88 7.16 2.70
C ILE A 202 -17.48 7.76 2.87
N PHE A 203 -17.25 8.52 3.94
CA PHE A 203 -15.92 9.03 4.27
C PHE A 203 -14.89 7.89 4.40
N PHE A 204 -15.26 6.78 5.06
CA PHE A 204 -14.39 5.62 5.18
C PHE A 204 -14.11 4.92 3.84
N ILE A 205 -15.08 4.80 2.94
CA ILE A 205 -14.83 4.25 1.60
C ILE A 205 -13.85 5.14 0.84
N VAL A 206 -14.09 6.45 0.82
CA VAL A 206 -13.27 7.40 0.05
C VAL A 206 -11.86 7.49 0.64
N CYS A 207 -11.75 7.76 1.94
CA CYS A 207 -10.45 7.99 2.57
C CYS A 207 -9.76 6.68 2.98
N GLY A 208 -10.49 5.63 3.30
CA GLY A 208 -9.94 4.32 3.66
C GLY A 208 -9.58 3.48 2.45
N ALA A 209 -10.54 3.19 1.56
CA ALA A 209 -10.29 2.30 0.42
C ALA A 209 -9.68 3.03 -0.77
N MET A 210 -10.32 4.11 -1.24
CA MET A 210 -9.88 4.79 -2.46
C MET A 210 -8.54 5.51 -2.26
N PHE A 211 -8.36 6.24 -1.16
CA PHE A 211 -7.09 6.91 -0.92
C PHE A 211 -5.95 5.94 -0.60
N ALA A 212 -6.20 4.79 0.04
CA ALA A 212 -5.17 3.75 0.18
C ALA A 212 -4.67 3.26 -1.20
N LEU A 213 -5.59 2.98 -2.12
CA LEU A 213 -5.24 2.60 -3.49
C LEU A 213 -4.48 3.72 -4.22
N ALA A 214 -4.94 4.97 -4.06
CA ALA A 214 -4.30 6.14 -4.65
C ALA A 214 -2.88 6.36 -4.12
N THR A 215 -2.65 6.23 -2.81
CA THR A 215 -1.31 6.34 -2.18
C THR A 215 -0.37 5.25 -2.65
N THR A 216 -0.88 4.02 -2.82
CA THR A 216 -0.09 2.89 -3.31
C THR A 216 0.29 3.12 -4.78
N LEU A 217 -0.67 3.55 -5.59
CA LEU A 217 -0.45 3.86 -7.01
C LEU A 217 0.56 5.00 -7.17
N ASN A 218 0.41 6.10 -6.44
CA ASN A 218 1.35 7.22 -6.45
C ASN A 218 2.76 6.80 -6.02
N SER A 219 2.88 6.07 -4.90
CA SER A 219 4.17 5.57 -4.42
C SER A 219 4.85 4.65 -5.43
N GLN A 220 4.08 3.78 -6.10
CA GLN A 220 4.61 2.84 -7.08
C GLN A 220 5.01 3.51 -8.39
N MET A 221 4.34 4.60 -8.78
CA MET A 221 4.72 5.43 -9.93
C MET A 221 5.98 6.24 -9.65
N LEU A 222 6.17 6.73 -8.42
CA LEU A 222 7.40 7.42 -8.03
C LEU A 222 8.60 6.47 -7.91
N SER A 223 8.39 5.24 -7.44
CA SER A 223 9.48 4.25 -7.29
C SER A 223 9.81 3.53 -8.59
N ALA A 224 8.90 3.46 -9.57
CA ALA A 224 9.09 2.70 -10.81
C ALA A 224 10.31 3.10 -11.66
N PRO A 225 10.61 4.40 -11.89
CA PRO A 225 11.67 4.78 -12.81
C PRO A 225 13.07 4.41 -12.32
N LYS A 226 13.33 4.39 -11.01
CA LYS A 226 14.69 4.26 -10.47
C LYS A 226 15.31 2.89 -10.73
N PRO A 227 14.65 1.75 -10.42
CA PRO A 227 15.20 0.44 -10.76
C PRO A 227 15.29 0.25 -12.27
N LEU A 228 14.34 0.78 -13.05
CA LEU A 228 14.37 0.71 -14.53
C LEU A 228 15.57 1.44 -15.12
N MET A 229 15.90 2.63 -14.61
CA MET A 229 17.10 3.37 -15.03
C MET A 229 18.36 2.57 -14.72
N GLN A 230 18.43 1.93 -13.55
CA GLN A 230 19.60 1.16 -13.17
C GLN A 230 19.77 -0.12 -14.01
N ILE A 231 18.68 -0.81 -14.34
CA ILE A 231 18.69 -1.96 -15.28
C ILE A 231 19.23 -1.53 -16.67
N CYS A 232 18.91 -0.32 -17.10
CA CYS A 232 19.43 0.24 -18.37
C CYS A 232 20.91 0.65 -18.27
N GLU A 233 21.36 1.18 -17.12
CA GLU A 233 22.78 1.49 -16.87
C GLU A 233 23.62 0.19 -16.86
N ASP A 234 23.09 -0.89 -16.29
CA ASP A 234 23.71 -2.23 -16.27
C ASP A 234 23.70 -2.93 -17.65
N GLY A 235 23.10 -2.32 -18.67
CA GLY A 235 23.13 -2.81 -20.06
C GLY A 235 22.10 -3.90 -20.39
N TRP A 236 21.16 -4.18 -19.50
CA TRP A 236 20.10 -5.20 -19.71
C TRP A 236 18.94 -4.70 -20.58
N LEU A 237 18.75 -3.39 -20.68
CA LEU A 237 17.73 -2.74 -21.51
C LEU A 237 18.34 -1.69 -22.44
N PRO A 238 17.66 -1.35 -23.56
CA PRO A 238 18.13 -0.32 -24.47
C PRO A 238 18.36 1.01 -23.74
N LYS A 239 19.55 1.61 -23.93
CA LYS A 239 19.94 2.88 -23.30
C LYS A 239 18.99 4.06 -23.57
N SER A 240 18.11 3.94 -24.57
CA SER A 240 17.04 4.90 -24.86
C SER A 240 16.06 5.06 -23.70
N PHE A 241 15.83 4.02 -22.89
CA PHE A 241 14.95 4.09 -21.71
C PHE A 241 15.58 4.79 -20.50
N ALA A 242 16.90 4.94 -20.47
CA ALA A 242 17.63 5.69 -19.43
C ALA A 242 17.81 7.18 -19.74
N GLN A 243 17.34 7.66 -20.90
CA GLN A 243 17.48 9.06 -21.26
C GLN A 243 16.55 9.92 -20.39
N PHE A 244 17.14 10.86 -19.65
CA PHE A 244 16.38 11.82 -18.87
C PHE A 244 15.47 12.66 -19.76
N SER A 245 14.21 12.77 -19.37
CA SER A 245 13.31 13.79 -19.92
C SER A 245 13.88 15.19 -19.64
N ARG A 246 13.59 16.14 -20.55
CA ARG A 246 14.01 17.55 -20.52
C ARG A 246 13.71 18.27 -19.18
N TYR A 247 12.84 17.69 -18.34
CA TYR A 247 12.44 18.20 -17.04
C TYR A 247 13.21 17.68 -15.81
N LYS A 248 14.28 16.88 -15.97
CA LYS A 248 15.07 16.34 -14.84
C LYS A 248 14.17 15.80 -13.70
N THR A 249 13.13 15.05 -14.05
CA THR A 249 12.40 14.24 -13.07
C THR A 249 13.40 13.18 -12.57
N HIS A 250 13.79 13.33 -11.31
CA HIS A 250 14.77 12.51 -10.60
C HIS A 250 14.16 11.22 -10.07
#